data_AF-A0A197SVC7-F1
#
_entry.id   AF-A0A197SVC7-F1
#
_cell.length_a   1.000
_cell.length_b   1.000
_cell.length_c   1.000
_cell.angle_alpha   90.00
_cell.angle_beta   90.00
_cell.angle_gamma   90.00
#
_symmetry.space_group_name_H-M   'P 1'
#
loop_
_entity.id
_entity.type
_entity.pdbx_description
1 polymer ?
#
loop_
_entity_poly.entity_id
_entity_poly.type
_entity_poly.pdbx_seq_one_letter_code
_entity_poly.pdbx_strand_id
1 'polypeptide(L)'
;MAWVAAVAFMSIGVVGLSATTASALPAQCTGAETNGNDTINCLFLLPGQTINSLGGNDTITIVANASGNVNSGAGNDFISAGSADGSAFDTGIGDDTVQVLGNSFGTISTGGGDDRVTVTGNDSGNIDTAGGVDRVTVLGTVLADDMHLGSGADFANLSTVTLSDAASIHGDDGDDTFTVGVCTLSTLAGEGGGDTIDVVDSNDCTVAGGAGNDNLHVGAEATGTVDGGGGTDTCSEDLPFFGTESSCEI
;
A
#
# COMPACT_ATOMS: atom_id res chain seq x y z
N MET A 1 -76.73 -5.39 -27.07
CA MET A 1 -76.01 -4.17 -26.62
C MET A 1 -75.86 -4.31 -25.11
N ALA A 2 -74.95 -5.13 -24.56
CA ALA A 2 -73.48 -5.04 -24.56
C ALA A 2 -73.00 -3.67 -24.05
N TRP A 3 -72.51 -3.60 -22.80
CA TRP A 3 -71.40 -2.77 -22.34
C TRP A 3 -70.91 -3.35 -21.00
N VAL A 4 -69.85 -4.15 -21.05
CA VAL A 4 -69.07 -4.56 -19.86
C VAL A 4 -67.90 -3.59 -19.80
N ALA A 5 -67.85 -2.75 -18.77
CA ALA A 5 -66.72 -1.86 -18.52
C ALA A 5 -65.56 -2.67 -17.94
N ALA A 6 -64.52 -2.89 -18.73
CA ALA A 6 -63.26 -3.45 -18.25
C ALA A 6 -62.52 -2.37 -17.45
N VAL A 7 -62.31 -2.63 -16.15
CA VAL A 7 -61.44 -1.82 -15.31
C VAL A 7 -60.01 -2.30 -15.57
N ALA A 8 -59.21 -1.44 -16.20
CA ALA A 8 -57.79 -1.69 -16.39
C ALA A 8 -57.08 -1.60 -15.02
N PHE A 9 -56.55 -2.71 -14.54
CA PHE A 9 -55.54 -2.68 -13.48
C PHE A 9 -54.25 -2.11 -14.07
N MET A 10 -53.94 -0.85 -13.76
CA MET A 10 -52.58 -0.35 -13.89
C MET A 10 -51.72 -1.11 -12.89
N SER A 11 -50.89 -2.03 -13.38
CA SER A 11 -49.78 -2.56 -12.60
C SER A 11 -48.87 -1.39 -12.26
N ILE A 12 -48.85 -0.98 -10.99
CA ILE A 12 -47.74 -0.22 -10.45
C ILE A 12 -46.55 -1.17 -10.59
N GLY A 13 -45.69 -0.90 -11.57
CA GLY A 13 -44.41 -1.57 -11.67
C GLY A 13 -43.72 -1.36 -10.33
N VAL A 14 -43.54 -2.44 -9.59
CA VAL A 14 -42.53 -2.47 -8.54
C VAL A 14 -41.24 -2.16 -9.28
N VAL A 15 -40.77 -0.92 -9.16
CA VAL A 15 -39.37 -0.61 -9.44
C VAL A 15 -38.65 -1.56 -8.50
N GLY A 16 -38.05 -2.61 -9.07
CA GLY A 16 -37.16 -3.46 -8.33
C GLY A 16 -36.09 -2.53 -7.80
N LEU A 17 -36.21 -2.14 -6.53
CA LEU A 17 -35.07 -1.68 -5.77
C LEU A 17 -34.10 -2.85 -5.92
N SER A 18 -33.05 -2.66 -6.71
CA SER A 18 -31.94 -3.59 -6.77
C SER A 18 -31.56 -3.80 -5.32
N ALA A 19 -31.91 -4.97 -4.77
CA ALA A 19 -31.34 -5.39 -3.52
C ALA A 19 -29.87 -5.63 -3.87
N THR A 20 -29.07 -4.56 -3.76
CA THR A 20 -27.67 -4.73 -3.45
C THR A 20 -27.67 -5.64 -2.24
N THR A 21 -27.09 -6.82 -2.40
CA THR A 21 -26.90 -7.75 -1.32
C THR A 21 -25.98 -7.02 -0.34
N ALA A 22 -26.55 -6.27 0.59
CA ALA A 22 -25.83 -5.75 1.74
C ALA A 22 -25.16 -6.99 2.34
N SER A 23 -23.84 -7.04 2.20
CA SER A 23 -23.06 -8.03 2.92
C SER A 23 -23.40 -7.83 4.40
N ALA A 24 -23.65 -8.93 5.09
CA ALA A 24 -23.97 -8.83 6.50
C ALA A 24 -22.65 -8.56 7.21
N LEU A 25 -22.45 -7.32 7.67
CA LEU A 25 -21.29 -6.95 8.48
C LEU A 25 -21.04 -7.99 9.57
N PRO A 26 -19.77 -8.31 9.87
CA PRO A 26 -19.42 -9.19 10.98
C PRO A 26 -20.10 -8.74 12.28
N ALA A 27 -20.50 -9.68 13.13
CA ALA A 27 -21.32 -9.39 14.31
C ALA A 27 -20.68 -8.40 15.31
N GLN A 28 -19.35 -8.27 15.29
CA GLN A 28 -18.58 -7.33 16.10
C GLN A 28 -18.34 -5.96 15.43
N CYS A 29 -18.95 -5.74 14.27
CA CYS A 29 -18.91 -4.52 13.49
C CYS A 29 -20.25 -3.78 13.54
N THR A 30 -20.19 -2.47 13.36
CA THR A 30 -21.35 -1.57 13.23
C THR A 30 -21.11 -0.65 12.05
N GLY A 31 -22.16 -0.21 11.37
CA GLY A 31 -22.05 0.60 10.16
C GLY A 31 -22.97 0.09 9.07
N ALA A 32 -22.64 0.43 7.82
CA ALA A 32 -23.30 -0.09 6.63
C ALA A 32 -22.26 -0.37 5.54
N GLU A 33 -22.66 -1.15 4.55
CA GLU A 33 -21.89 -1.51 3.36
C GLU A 33 -22.75 -1.19 2.13
N THR A 34 -22.60 0.03 1.60
CA THR A 34 -23.45 0.66 0.59
C THR A 34 -22.60 1.37 -0.46
N ASN A 35 -23.15 1.73 -1.62
CA ASN A 35 -22.38 2.49 -2.62
C ASN A 35 -22.23 4.00 -2.28
N GLY A 36 -22.34 4.38 -1.03
CA GLY A 36 -22.12 5.75 -0.58
C GLY A 36 -21.37 5.75 0.74
N ASN A 37 -20.85 6.91 1.11
CA ASN A 37 -19.94 7.05 2.25
C ASN A 37 -20.44 6.36 3.52
N ASP A 38 -19.71 5.35 3.94
CA ASP A 38 -20.00 4.52 5.09
C ASP A 38 -19.02 4.79 6.24
N THR A 39 -19.47 4.48 7.45
CA THR A 39 -18.62 4.49 8.63
C THR A 39 -18.77 3.17 9.35
N ILE A 40 -17.74 2.34 9.27
CA ILE A 40 -17.70 0.98 9.78
C ILE A 40 -16.75 0.93 10.97
N ASN A 41 -17.26 0.53 12.13
CA ASN A 41 -16.48 0.36 13.35
C ASN A 41 -16.56 -1.08 13.83
N CYS A 42 -15.41 -1.74 13.93
CA CYS A 42 -15.25 -3.11 14.38
C CYS A 42 -14.34 -3.17 15.60
N LEU A 43 -14.66 -4.03 16.57
CA LEU A 43 -13.77 -4.26 17.70
C LEU A 43 -12.51 -5.04 17.28
N PHE A 44 -12.67 -6.02 16.39
CA PHE A 44 -11.63 -6.83 15.76
C PHE A 44 -12.21 -7.43 14.47
N LEU A 45 -11.37 -8.03 13.62
CA LEU A 45 -11.81 -8.81 12.47
C LEU A 45 -11.16 -10.20 12.52
N LEU A 46 -11.95 -11.26 12.45
CA LEU A 46 -11.48 -12.64 12.53
C LEU A 46 -11.12 -13.19 11.13
N PRO A 47 -10.29 -14.26 11.06
CA PRO A 47 -10.03 -14.95 9.81
C PRO A 47 -11.31 -15.39 9.09
N GLY A 48 -11.35 -15.15 7.78
CA GLY A 48 -12.49 -15.48 6.91
C GLY A 48 -13.68 -14.52 7.01
N GLN A 49 -13.61 -13.48 7.82
CA GLN A 49 -14.57 -12.39 7.78
C GLN A 49 -14.15 -11.35 6.74
N THR A 50 -15.13 -10.67 6.16
CA THR A 50 -14.93 -9.65 5.16
C THR A 50 -15.74 -8.42 5.52
N ILE A 51 -15.12 -7.25 5.36
CA ILE A 51 -15.80 -5.97 5.21
C ILE A 51 -15.70 -5.62 3.72
N ASN A 52 -16.81 -5.24 3.11
CA ASN A 52 -16.88 -4.77 1.73
C ASN A 52 -17.78 -3.53 1.68
N SER A 53 -17.18 -2.33 1.79
CA SER A 53 -17.95 -1.08 1.77
C SER A 53 -18.34 -0.60 0.38
N LEU A 54 -17.95 -1.32 -0.67
CA LEU A 54 -18.34 -1.11 -2.07
C LEU A 54 -17.80 0.18 -2.71
N GLY A 55 -18.24 1.35 -2.27
CA GLY A 55 -17.71 2.60 -2.78
C GLY A 55 -18.44 3.80 -2.21
N GLY A 56 -17.96 5.00 -2.54
CA GLY A 56 -18.12 6.15 -1.66
C GLY A 56 -16.82 6.36 -0.89
N ASN A 57 -16.76 7.44 -0.11
CA ASN A 57 -15.60 7.72 0.72
C ASN A 57 -15.86 7.17 2.12
N ASP A 58 -15.28 6.01 2.40
CA ASP A 58 -15.59 5.19 3.55
C ASP A 58 -14.58 5.39 4.68
N THR A 59 -15.03 5.17 5.91
CA THR A 59 -14.18 5.19 7.10
C THR A 59 -14.34 3.88 7.84
N ILE A 60 -13.30 3.05 7.84
CA ILE A 60 -13.28 1.72 8.43
C ILE A 60 -12.29 1.72 9.59
N THR A 61 -12.76 1.46 10.80
CA THR A 61 -11.93 1.38 12.00
C THR A 61 -12.03 -0.01 12.64
N ILE A 62 -10.89 -0.69 12.77
CA ILE A 62 -10.74 -1.97 13.47
C ILE A 62 -9.86 -1.73 14.69
N VAL A 63 -10.47 -1.69 15.88
CA VAL A 63 -9.80 -1.21 17.10
C VAL A 63 -8.63 -2.11 17.53
N ALA A 64 -8.76 -3.42 17.36
CA ALA A 64 -7.73 -4.40 17.71
C ALA A 64 -7.14 -5.04 16.45
N ASN A 65 -6.94 -6.36 16.46
CA ASN A 65 -6.37 -7.09 15.33
C ASN A 65 -7.39 -7.23 14.20
N ALA A 66 -6.91 -7.03 12.98
CA ALA A 66 -7.59 -7.40 11.75
C ALA A 66 -6.91 -8.65 11.17
N SER A 67 -7.63 -9.77 11.12
CA SER A 67 -7.17 -11.01 10.48
C SER A 67 -8.09 -11.46 9.34
N GLY A 68 -9.09 -10.64 8.99
CA GLY A 68 -9.97 -10.86 7.85
C GLY A 68 -9.65 -9.89 6.71
N ASN A 69 -10.53 -9.84 5.72
CA ASN A 69 -10.35 -8.99 4.55
C ASN A 69 -11.15 -7.69 4.69
N VAL A 70 -10.58 -6.59 4.22
CA VAL A 70 -11.26 -5.30 4.11
C VAL A 70 -11.11 -4.85 2.67
N ASN A 71 -12.23 -4.68 1.97
CA ASN A 71 -12.29 -4.05 0.67
C ASN A 71 -13.11 -2.76 0.84
N SER A 72 -12.50 -1.59 0.62
CA SER A 72 -13.23 -0.32 0.74
C SER A 72 -13.85 0.14 -0.58
N GLY A 73 -13.20 -0.17 -1.70
CA GLY A 73 -13.84 -0.23 -3.01
C GLY A 73 -13.47 0.95 -3.90
N ALA A 74 -14.37 1.89 -4.16
CA ALA A 74 -14.06 3.04 -4.99
C ALA A 74 -14.45 4.33 -4.30
N GLY A 75 -13.54 5.30 -4.25
CA GLY A 75 -13.68 6.54 -3.49
C GLY A 75 -12.42 6.78 -2.67
N ASN A 76 -12.40 7.87 -1.92
CA ASN A 76 -11.24 8.20 -1.09
C ASN A 76 -11.50 7.68 0.33
N ASP A 77 -10.94 6.53 0.63
CA ASP A 77 -11.23 5.72 1.80
C ASP A 77 -10.19 5.87 2.90
N PHE A 78 -10.63 5.59 4.13
CA PHE A 78 -9.76 5.55 5.30
C PHE A 78 -9.92 4.23 6.04
N ILE A 79 -8.85 3.45 6.13
CA ILE A 79 -8.78 2.23 6.94
C ILE A 79 -7.81 2.47 8.11
N SER A 80 -8.26 2.24 9.34
CA SER A 80 -7.39 2.18 10.52
C SER A 80 -7.55 0.85 11.24
N ALA A 81 -6.44 0.15 11.47
CA ALA A 81 -6.40 -1.11 12.19
C ALA A 81 -5.38 -1.07 13.34
N GLY A 82 -5.74 -1.67 14.47
CA GLY A 82 -4.80 -1.84 15.59
C GLY A 82 -3.59 -2.69 15.20
N SER A 83 -3.77 -3.75 14.42
CA SER A 83 -2.73 -4.53 13.74
C SER A 83 -3.33 -5.25 12.53
N ALA A 84 -2.54 -5.49 11.49
CA ALA A 84 -2.92 -6.28 10.31
C ALA A 84 -2.32 -7.69 10.44
N ASP A 85 -3.03 -8.58 11.13
CA ASP A 85 -2.57 -9.93 11.52
C ASP A 85 -3.03 -10.96 10.48
N GLY A 86 -2.36 -10.94 9.32
CA GLY A 86 -2.70 -11.78 8.16
C GLY A 86 -3.95 -11.34 7.40
N SER A 87 -4.38 -10.08 7.56
CA SER A 87 -5.46 -9.48 6.79
C SER A 87 -5.07 -9.19 5.35
N ALA A 88 -6.07 -9.01 4.48
CA ALA A 88 -5.89 -8.36 3.19
C ALA A 88 -6.70 -7.05 3.19
N PHE A 89 -6.02 -5.91 3.10
CA PHE A 89 -6.63 -4.60 2.89
C PHE A 89 -6.48 -4.23 1.42
N ASP A 90 -7.60 -3.87 0.81
CA ASP A 90 -7.72 -3.51 -0.60
C ASP A 90 -8.58 -2.25 -0.66
N THR A 91 -7.98 -1.09 -0.95
CA THR A 91 -8.75 0.17 -0.96
C THR A 91 -9.35 0.51 -2.32
N GLY A 92 -8.70 0.08 -3.39
CA GLY A 92 -9.28 0.00 -4.73
C GLY A 92 -8.95 1.21 -5.60
N ILE A 93 -9.88 2.09 -5.90
CA ILE A 93 -9.55 3.32 -6.67
C ILE A 93 -9.97 4.56 -5.90
N GLY A 94 -9.16 5.61 -5.98
CA GLY A 94 -9.32 6.86 -5.25
C GLY A 94 -8.10 7.15 -4.39
N ASP A 95 -8.05 8.32 -3.77
CA ASP A 95 -6.91 8.68 -2.91
C ASP A 95 -7.17 8.16 -1.50
N ASP A 96 -6.54 7.04 -1.15
CA ASP A 96 -6.84 6.27 0.03
C ASP A 96 -5.82 6.47 1.15
N THR A 97 -6.22 6.10 2.37
CA THR A 97 -5.33 6.11 3.53
C THR A 97 -5.49 4.86 4.38
N VAL A 98 -4.41 4.10 4.51
CA VAL A 98 -4.32 2.92 5.36
C VAL A 98 -3.36 3.19 6.54
N GLN A 99 -3.86 3.02 7.76
CA GLN A 99 -3.08 3.16 8.99
C GLN A 99 -3.11 1.88 9.82
N VAL A 100 -1.96 1.23 9.94
CA VAL A 100 -1.73 0.13 10.86
C VAL A 100 -0.97 0.65 12.09
N LEU A 101 -1.65 0.71 13.22
CA LEU A 101 -1.10 1.28 14.47
C LEU A 101 -0.10 0.36 15.17
N GLY A 102 -0.10 -0.92 14.83
CA GLY A 102 0.79 -1.95 15.33
C GLY A 102 1.58 -2.58 14.19
N ASN A 103 1.73 -3.90 14.24
CA ASN A 103 2.43 -4.65 13.20
C ASN A 103 1.50 -5.00 12.03
N SER A 104 2.09 -5.14 10.85
CA SER A 104 1.49 -5.69 9.65
C SER A 104 2.16 -7.01 9.30
N PHE A 105 1.34 -8.03 9.04
CA PHE A 105 1.72 -9.38 8.61
C PHE A 105 0.86 -9.80 7.40
N GLY A 106 0.10 -8.85 6.86
CA GLY A 106 -0.92 -9.07 5.84
C GLY A 106 -0.59 -8.30 4.57
N THR A 107 -1.47 -8.36 3.59
CA THR A 107 -1.30 -7.58 2.35
C THR A 107 -2.05 -6.27 2.47
N ILE A 108 -1.43 -5.18 2.04
CA ILE A 108 -2.05 -3.88 1.82
C ILE A 108 -1.91 -3.57 0.34
N SER A 109 -3.03 -3.44 -0.37
CA SER A 109 -3.08 -2.95 -1.74
C SER A 109 -3.95 -1.70 -1.78
N THR A 110 -3.44 -0.60 -2.33
CA THR A 110 -4.21 0.65 -2.39
C THR A 110 -4.80 0.93 -3.76
N GLY A 111 -4.16 0.41 -4.81
CA GLY A 111 -4.76 0.33 -6.14
C GLY A 111 -4.45 1.58 -6.97
N GLY A 112 -5.43 2.41 -7.30
CA GLY A 112 -5.17 3.56 -8.17
C GLY A 112 -5.59 4.88 -7.55
N GLY A 113 -4.69 5.84 -7.43
CA GLY A 113 -4.92 7.14 -6.80
C GLY A 113 -3.70 7.57 -5.98
N ASP A 114 -3.71 8.77 -5.42
CA ASP A 114 -2.57 9.24 -4.61
C ASP A 114 -2.71 8.72 -3.16
N ASP A 115 -2.13 7.57 -2.87
CA ASP A 115 -2.41 6.82 -1.66
C ASP A 115 -1.42 7.08 -0.51
N ARG A 116 -1.87 6.78 0.70
CA ARG A 116 -1.04 6.85 1.90
C ARG A 116 -1.12 5.59 2.75
N VAL A 117 -0.01 4.89 2.88
CA VAL A 117 0.14 3.76 3.81
C VAL A 117 1.05 4.16 4.97
N THR A 118 0.63 3.87 6.20
CA THR A 118 1.46 4.05 7.39
C THR A 118 1.37 2.84 8.31
N VAL A 119 2.51 2.19 8.55
CA VAL A 119 2.68 1.11 9.52
C VAL A 119 3.55 1.63 10.67
N THR A 120 2.98 1.70 11.87
CA THR A 120 3.69 2.24 13.05
C THR A 120 4.61 1.20 13.69
N GLY A 121 4.24 -0.08 13.62
CA GLY A 121 5.08 -1.19 14.05
C GLY A 121 5.93 -1.74 12.91
N ASN A 122 6.23 -3.04 13.00
CA ASN A 122 6.95 -3.76 11.96
C ASN A 122 6.02 -4.15 10.82
N ASP A 123 6.57 -4.21 9.61
CA ASP A 123 5.92 -4.78 8.45
C ASP A 123 6.57 -6.12 8.11
N SER A 124 5.73 -7.11 7.91
CA SER A 124 6.04 -8.50 7.55
C SER A 124 4.95 -9.06 6.63
N GLY A 125 4.21 -8.19 5.94
CA GLY A 125 3.41 -8.58 4.77
C GLY A 125 3.52 -7.55 3.62
N ASN A 126 2.99 -7.89 2.45
CA ASN A 126 3.25 -7.12 1.23
C ASN A 126 2.51 -5.77 1.17
N ILE A 127 3.14 -4.77 0.56
CA ILE A 127 2.55 -3.47 0.24
C ILE A 127 2.63 -3.25 -1.28
N ASP A 128 1.49 -2.95 -1.91
CA ASP A 128 1.40 -2.65 -3.35
C ASP A 128 0.50 -1.42 -3.55
N THR A 129 1.08 -0.28 -3.87
CA THR A 129 0.30 0.96 -4.08
C THR A 129 -0.14 1.17 -5.53
N ALA A 130 0.35 0.32 -6.44
CA ALA A 130 -0.05 0.18 -7.84
C ALA A 130 0.07 1.43 -8.72
N GLY A 131 -0.69 2.50 -8.55
CA GLY A 131 -0.38 3.70 -9.33
C GLY A 131 -1.04 4.99 -8.90
N GLY A 132 -0.28 6.06 -8.98
CA GLY A 132 -0.62 7.37 -8.46
C GLY A 132 0.63 8.07 -7.96
N VAL A 133 0.52 8.98 -7.01
CA VAL A 133 1.67 9.53 -6.29
C VAL A 133 1.56 9.12 -4.83
N ASP A 134 2.19 8.01 -4.50
CA ASP A 134 1.96 7.26 -3.29
C ASP A 134 2.96 7.57 -2.20
N ARG A 135 2.53 7.37 -0.94
CA ARG A 135 3.36 7.65 0.24
C ARG A 135 3.28 6.51 1.23
N VAL A 136 4.34 5.72 1.31
CA VAL A 136 4.51 4.63 2.27
C VAL A 136 5.42 5.07 3.42
N THR A 137 5.01 4.81 4.65
CA THR A 137 5.84 5.05 5.83
C THR A 137 5.81 3.86 6.78
N VAL A 138 6.97 3.29 7.07
CA VAL A 138 7.12 2.22 8.07
C VAL A 138 8.06 2.70 9.16
N LEU A 139 7.52 2.89 10.36
CA LEU A 139 8.28 3.41 11.51
C LEU A 139 9.04 2.31 12.26
N GLY A 140 8.59 1.06 12.15
CA GLY A 140 9.34 -0.11 12.64
C GLY A 140 10.28 -0.67 11.58
N THR A 141 10.38 -1.99 11.56
CA THR A 141 11.24 -2.71 10.61
C THR A 141 10.42 -3.38 9.51
N VAL A 142 10.86 -3.26 8.25
CA VAL A 142 10.38 -4.06 7.11
C VAL A 142 11.19 -5.37 7.07
N LEU A 143 10.53 -6.53 7.17
CA LEU A 143 11.19 -7.81 7.50
C LEU A 143 11.12 -8.90 6.41
N ALA A 144 10.08 -8.95 5.59
CA ALA A 144 9.84 -10.13 4.74
C ALA A 144 9.11 -9.86 3.42
N ASP A 145 8.99 -8.59 3.06
CA ASP A 145 7.92 -8.16 2.16
C ASP A 145 8.45 -7.66 0.84
N ASP A 146 7.72 -8.01 -0.21
CA ASP A 146 7.77 -7.25 -1.43
C ASP A 146 6.95 -5.98 -1.21
N MET A 147 7.60 -4.84 -1.43
CA MET A 147 6.97 -3.54 -1.48
C MET A 147 7.11 -3.01 -2.90
N HIS A 148 5.99 -2.72 -3.54
CA HIS A 148 5.91 -2.13 -4.87
C HIS A 148 5.16 -0.80 -4.76
N LEU A 149 5.79 0.29 -5.18
CA LEU A 149 5.12 1.59 -5.22
C LEU A 149 4.34 1.78 -6.53
N GLY A 150 4.72 1.06 -7.58
CA GLY A 150 3.97 0.98 -8.81
C GLY A 150 4.27 2.14 -9.77
N SER A 151 3.28 2.60 -10.52
CA SER A 151 3.50 3.71 -11.45
C SER A 151 3.27 5.05 -10.76
N GLY A 152 4.24 5.95 -10.74
CA GLY A 152 4.05 7.15 -9.94
C GLY A 152 5.23 8.09 -9.85
N ALA A 153 5.29 8.82 -8.75
CA ALA A 153 6.48 9.54 -8.34
C ALA A 153 6.48 9.45 -6.82
N ASP A 154 6.82 8.28 -6.33
CA ASP A 154 6.36 7.78 -5.05
C ASP A 154 7.36 8.03 -3.94
N PHE A 155 6.90 7.92 -2.70
CA PHE A 155 7.69 8.25 -1.53
C PHE A 155 7.65 7.14 -0.49
N ALA A 156 8.79 6.49 -0.26
CA ALA A 156 8.97 5.54 0.83
C ALA A 156 9.87 6.12 1.92
N ASN A 157 9.35 6.19 3.15
CA ASN A 157 10.13 6.53 4.34
C ASN A 157 10.16 5.35 5.31
N LEU A 158 11.31 4.70 5.40
CA LEU A 158 11.47 3.41 6.08
C LEU A 158 12.54 3.53 7.17
N SER A 159 12.17 3.25 8.42
CA SER A 159 13.13 3.36 9.53
C SER A 159 14.21 2.29 9.46
N THR A 160 13.83 1.04 9.20
CA THR A 160 14.77 -0.08 9.09
C THR A 160 14.25 -1.10 8.08
N VAL A 161 15.14 -1.58 7.22
CA VAL A 161 14.87 -2.59 6.20
C VAL A 161 15.82 -3.75 6.43
N THR A 162 15.29 -4.93 6.75
CA THR A 162 16.04 -6.17 6.98
C THR A 162 15.29 -7.33 6.33
N LEU A 163 15.28 -7.36 5.00
CA LEU A 163 14.55 -8.32 4.20
C LEU A 163 15.20 -9.71 4.26
N SER A 164 14.41 -10.73 3.95
CA SER A 164 14.94 -12.07 3.66
C SER A 164 15.51 -12.13 2.23
N ASP A 165 16.39 -13.09 1.92
CA ASP A 165 17.11 -13.23 0.63
C ASP A 165 16.24 -13.15 -0.66
N ALA A 166 14.92 -13.25 -0.57
CA ALA A 166 14.01 -13.23 -1.72
C ALA A 166 13.11 -11.98 -1.82
N ALA A 167 13.11 -11.10 -0.81
CA ALA A 167 12.22 -9.93 -0.75
C ALA A 167 12.96 -8.66 -1.17
N SER A 168 12.24 -7.74 -1.81
CA SER A 168 12.79 -6.48 -2.31
C SER A 168 11.78 -5.33 -2.26
N ILE A 169 12.30 -4.11 -2.24
CA ILE A 169 11.51 -2.89 -2.30
C ILE A 169 11.76 -2.23 -3.66
N HIS A 170 10.69 -1.92 -4.37
CA HIS A 170 10.68 -1.42 -5.74
C HIS A 170 9.91 -0.09 -5.82
N GLY A 171 10.51 0.88 -6.50
CA GLY A 171 9.81 2.08 -6.97
C GLY A 171 8.88 1.75 -8.13
N ASP A 172 9.36 0.90 -9.03
CA ASP A 172 8.72 0.51 -10.29
C ASP A 172 8.79 1.65 -11.33
N ASP A 173 7.68 2.14 -11.90
CA ASP A 173 7.74 3.13 -12.98
C ASP A 173 7.57 4.55 -12.42
N GLY A 174 8.58 5.41 -12.49
CA GLY A 174 8.46 6.83 -12.21
C GLY A 174 9.63 7.42 -11.45
N ASP A 175 9.56 8.70 -11.10
CA ASP A 175 10.65 9.39 -10.38
C ASP A 175 10.46 9.22 -8.87
N ASP A 176 10.98 8.13 -8.30
CA ASP A 176 10.68 7.73 -6.93
C ASP A 176 11.68 8.24 -5.90
N THR A 177 11.25 8.31 -4.64
CA THR A 177 12.09 8.75 -3.52
C THR A 177 12.04 7.77 -2.35
N PHE A 178 13.19 7.18 -2.06
CA PHE A 178 13.43 6.34 -0.89
C PHE A 178 14.27 7.08 0.14
N THR A 179 13.79 7.12 1.38
CA THR A 179 14.58 7.54 2.55
C THR A 179 14.59 6.39 3.55
N VAL A 180 15.76 5.79 3.75
CA VAL A 180 15.92 4.59 4.57
C VAL A 180 16.93 4.86 5.68
N GLY A 181 16.52 4.66 6.94
CA GLY A 181 17.41 4.83 8.08
C GLY A 181 18.51 3.77 8.10
N VAL A 182 18.12 2.51 8.24
CA VAL A 182 19.07 1.38 8.22
C VAL A 182 18.61 0.37 7.18
N CYS A 183 19.52 -0.07 6.32
CA CYS A 183 19.28 -1.14 5.38
C CYS A 183 20.25 -2.29 5.68
N THR A 184 19.76 -3.54 5.73
CA THR A 184 20.62 -4.73 5.91
C THR A 184 20.20 -5.89 5.02
N LEU A 185 21.14 -6.47 4.25
CA LEU A 185 20.90 -7.66 3.40
C LEU A 185 19.63 -7.57 2.53
N SER A 186 19.37 -6.39 1.98
CA SER A 186 18.11 -6.08 1.28
C SER A 186 18.38 -5.41 -0.06
N THR A 187 17.39 -5.44 -0.95
CA THR A 187 17.44 -4.70 -2.22
C THR A 187 16.43 -3.57 -2.19
N LEU A 188 16.91 -2.36 -2.53
CA LEU A 188 16.13 -1.19 -2.85
C LEU A 188 16.37 -0.90 -4.34
N ALA A 189 15.32 -0.91 -5.15
CA ALA A 189 15.40 -0.65 -6.58
C ALA A 189 14.44 0.50 -6.94
N GLY A 190 14.95 1.54 -7.59
CA GLY A 190 14.09 2.57 -8.19
C GLY A 190 13.34 2.02 -9.40
N GLU A 191 14.06 1.28 -10.24
CA GLU A 191 13.62 0.70 -11.52
C GLU A 191 13.50 1.71 -12.66
N GLY A 192 12.39 2.41 -12.82
CA GLY A 192 12.03 3.07 -14.07
C GLY A 192 11.79 4.56 -13.94
N GLY A 193 12.80 5.40 -13.70
CA GLY A 193 12.66 6.84 -13.77
C GLY A 193 13.91 7.53 -13.24
N GLY A 194 13.81 8.81 -12.88
CA GLY A 194 14.89 9.54 -12.23
C GLY A 194 14.78 9.43 -10.71
N ASP A 195 15.32 8.36 -10.15
CA ASP A 195 15.08 7.97 -8.76
C ASP A 195 16.02 8.67 -7.79
N THR A 196 15.58 8.87 -6.55
CA THR A 196 16.41 9.33 -5.44
C THR A 196 16.35 8.32 -4.31
N ILE A 197 17.48 7.65 -4.02
CA ILE A 197 17.58 6.67 -2.94
C ILE A 197 18.62 7.14 -1.94
N ASP A 198 18.18 7.45 -0.73
CA ASP A 198 19.03 7.86 0.40
C ASP A 198 18.96 6.82 1.51
N VAL A 199 20.08 6.11 1.73
CA VAL A 199 20.23 5.12 2.81
C VAL A 199 21.25 5.63 3.81
N VAL A 200 20.83 5.92 5.05
CA VAL A 200 21.71 6.50 6.07
C VAL A 200 22.78 5.51 6.53
N ASP A 201 22.39 4.27 6.84
CA ASP A 201 23.33 3.20 7.26
C ASP A 201 23.07 1.93 6.43
N SER A 202 24.00 1.58 5.53
CA SER A 202 23.88 0.40 4.65
C SER A 202 24.77 -0.76 5.14
N ASN A 203 24.19 -1.95 5.30
CA ASN A 203 24.89 -3.16 5.74
C ASN A 203 24.58 -4.33 4.80
N ASP A 204 25.33 -4.44 3.70
CA ASP A 204 25.12 -5.41 2.62
C ASP A 204 23.80 -5.19 1.87
N CYS A 205 23.39 -3.93 1.71
CA CYS A 205 22.27 -3.60 0.84
C CYS A 205 22.67 -3.41 -0.61
N THR A 206 21.77 -3.81 -1.51
CA THR A 206 21.82 -3.44 -2.92
C THR A 206 20.93 -2.22 -3.10
N VAL A 207 21.52 -1.12 -3.51
CA VAL A 207 20.83 0.12 -3.90
C VAL A 207 20.99 0.25 -5.40
N ALA A 208 19.91 0.05 -6.13
CA ALA A 208 19.87 0.11 -7.59
C ALA A 208 18.99 1.28 -8.04
N GLY A 209 19.53 2.16 -8.88
CA GLY A 209 18.78 3.22 -9.54
C GLY A 209 17.82 2.60 -10.54
N GLY A 210 18.33 2.13 -11.67
CA GLY A 210 17.54 1.39 -12.65
C GLY A 210 17.74 1.98 -14.03
N ALA A 211 16.69 2.47 -14.68
CA ALA A 211 16.75 3.16 -15.95
C ALA A 211 16.30 4.60 -15.74
N GLY A 212 17.13 5.56 -16.11
CA GLY A 212 16.87 6.98 -15.93
C GLY A 212 18.10 7.68 -15.38
N ASN A 213 17.93 8.82 -14.75
CA ASN A 213 19.07 9.58 -14.20
C ASN A 213 18.91 9.62 -12.68
N ASP A 214 19.59 8.73 -12.01
CA ASP A 214 19.35 8.43 -10.60
C ASP A 214 20.29 9.22 -9.69
N ASN A 215 19.87 9.40 -8.44
CA ASN A 215 20.67 10.02 -7.39
C ASN A 215 20.69 9.10 -6.15
N LEU A 216 21.79 8.37 -5.99
CA LEU A 216 21.96 7.34 -4.99
C LEU A 216 22.94 7.83 -3.90
N HIS A 217 22.50 7.78 -2.65
CA HIS A 217 23.33 8.03 -1.49
C HIS A 217 23.32 6.84 -0.55
N VAL A 218 24.51 6.40 -0.13
CA VAL A 218 24.67 5.43 0.96
C VAL A 218 25.64 5.97 1.99
N GLY A 219 25.19 6.03 3.24
CA GLY A 219 25.96 6.58 4.35
C GLY A 219 26.88 5.56 5.02
N ALA A 220 27.07 5.70 6.34
CA ALA A 220 28.21 5.12 7.04
C ALA A 220 28.20 3.58 7.09
N GLU A 221 29.41 3.01 7.17
CA GLU A 221 29.66 1.56 7.24
C GLU A 221 29.15 0.77 6.01
N ALA A 222 28.85 1.47 4.91
CA ALA A 222 28.30 0.92 3.69
C ALA A 222 29.12 -0.25 3.12
N THR A 223 28.54 -1.44 3.25
CA THR A 223 28.84 -2.63 2.45
C THR A 223 27.66 -2.91 1.51
N GLY A 224 27.85 -3.81 0.53
CA GLY A 224 26.82 -4.14 -0.46
C GLY A 224 27.13 -3.57 -1.83
N THR A 225 26.09 -3.19 -2.57
CA THR A 225 26.18 -2.77 -3.97
C THR A 225 25.44 -1.45 -4.17
N VAL A 226 26.07 -0.51 -4.86
CA VAL A 226 25.42 0.69 -5.41
C VAL A 226 25.55 0.59 -6.93
N ASP A 227 24.43 0.59 -7.65
CA ASP A 227 24.40 0.50 -9.11
C ASP A 227 23.42 1.52 -9.68
N GLY A 228 23.91 2.55 -10.37
CA GLY A 228 23.02 3.53 -11.04
C GLY A 228 22.20 2.90 -12.17
N GLY A 229 22.74 1.86 -12.81
CA GLY A 229 22.09 1.19 -13.92
C GLY A 229 22.25 1.94 -15.25
N GLY A 230 21.14 2.38 -15.83
CA GLY A 230 21.04 2.85 -17.19
C GLY A 230 20.61 4.31 -17.29
N GLY A 231 21.57 5.22 -17.28
CA GLY A 231 21.39 6.57 -17.81
C GLY A 231 22.55 7.46 -17.45
N THR A 232 22.33 8.45 -16.59
CA THR A 232 23.41 9.32 -16.09
C THR A 232 23.18 9.54 -14.60
N ASP A 233 23.91 8.79 -13.80
CA ASP A 233 23.53 8.48 -12.43
C ASP A 233 24.54 9.05 -11.45
N THR A 234 24.10 9.80 -10.45
CA THR A 234 24.95 10.35 -9.40
C THR A 234 24.95 9.40 -8.21
N CYS A 235 26.11 8.86 -7.85
CA CYS A 235 26.29 8.05 -6.64
C CYS A 235 27.21 8.76 -5.64
N SER A 236 26.85 8.72 -4.35
CA SER A 236 27.63 9.30 -3.26
C SER A 236 27.67 8.36 -2.07
N GLU A 237 28.86 7.93 -1.70
CA GLU A 237 29.11 7.02 -0.58
C GLU A 237 29.93 7.69 0.53
N ASP A 238 29.48 7.54 1.77
CA ASP A 238 30.28 7.97 2.92
C ASP A 238 31.47 7.03 3.15
N LEU A 239 32.66 7.63 3.37
CA LEU A 239 33.90 6.87 3.54
C LEU A 239 34.13 6.43 5.00
N PRO A 240 34.67 5.21 5.22
CA PRO A 240 35.08 4.24 4.20
C PRO A 240 33.91 3.42 3.64
N PHE A 241 33.81 3.35 2.32
CA PHE A 241 32.94 2.43 1.60
C PHE A 241 33.67 1.10 1.32
N PHE A 242 33.02 -0.02 1.62
CA PHE A 242 33.59 -1.37 1.43
C PHE A 242 32.76 -2.25 0.47
N GLY A 243 31.75 -1.67 -0.18
CA GLY A 243 30.93 -2.34 -1.17
C GLY A 243 31.48 -2.28 -2.60
N THR A 244 30.60 -2.55 -3.57
CA THR A 244 30.84 -2.37 -5.00
C THR A 244 30.00 -1.22 -5.54
N GLU A 245 30.60 -0.40 -6.39
CA GLU A 245 29.95 0.69 -7.12
C GLU A 245 30.02 0.37 -8.62
N SER A 246 28.93 0.57 -9.35
CA SER A 246 28.88 0.48 -10.80
C SER A 246 27.89 1.47 -11.41
N SER A 247 28.09 1.77 -12.69
CA SER A 247 27.16 2.59 -13.48
C SER A 247 26.83 3.93 -12.82
N CYS A 248 27.84 4.56 -12.23
CA CYS A 248 27.75 5.86 -11.58
C CYS A 248 28.62 6.86 -12.34
N GLU A 249 28.04 7.97 -12.77
CA GLU A 249 28.70 9.10 -13.40
C GLU A 249 28.70 10.32 -12.46
N ILE A 250 29.90 10.78 -12.09
CA ILE A 250 30.09 12.00 -11.26
C ILE A 250 29.45 13.23 -11.92
#